data_AF-A0A920KMX6-F1
#
_entry.id   AF-A0A920KMX6-F1
#
_cell.length_a   1.000
_cell.length_b   1.000
_cell.length_c   1.000
_cell.angle_alpha   90.00
_cell.angle_beta   90.00
_cell.angle_gamma   90.00
#
_symmetry.space_group_name_H-M   'P 1'
#
loop_
_entity.id
_entity.type
_entity.pdbx_description
1 polymer ?
#
loop_
_entity_poly.entity_id
_entity_poly.type
_entity_poly.pdbx_seq_one_letter_code
_entity_poly.pdbx_strand_id
1 'polypeptide(L)'
;MDSDGRANLKRQRDEFAQTLREGLIRSYAKGLLAFGGAEMVVKGVEASPQSARIASVTQLVYGEADRVYTIRYQMGQYKDGSWRLRNLIIETINLGEIYRNQFVALAKDANEDLELVIAQWNETISEQAEELARD
;
A
#
# COMPACT_ATOMS: atom_id res chain seq x y z
N MET A 1 -9.92 -25.82 10.41
CA MET A 1 -10.95 -24.76 10.26
C MET A 1 -12.15 -25.36 9.56
N ASP A 2 -13.32 -25.22 10.16
CA ASP A 2 -14.62 -25.62 9.60
C ASP A 2 -15.09 -24.63 8.51
N SER A 3 -16.33 -24.79 8.02
CA SER A 3 -16.95 -23.83 7.10
C SER A 3 -17.04 -22.43 7.70
N ASP A 4 -17.35 -22.35 8.98
CA ASP A 4 -17.75 -21.13 9.65
C ASP A 4 -16.52 -20.27 9.96
N GLY A 5 -15.42 -20.88 10.42
CA GLY A 5 -14.13 -20.22 10.57
C GLY A 5 -13.57 -19.70 9.24
N ARG A 6 -13.77 -20.41 8.13
CA ARG A 6 -13.36 -19.93 6.80
C ARG A 6 -14.22 -18.75 6.32
N ALA A 7 -15.52 -18.80 6.58
CA ALA A 7 -16.42 -17.70 6.27
C ALA A 7 -16.07 -16.45 7.10
N ASN A 8 -15.78 -16.63 8.38
CA ASN A 8 -15.37 -15.54 9.26
C ASN A 8 -14.04 -14.91 8.82
N LEU A 9 -13.02 -15.72 8.53
CA LEU A 9 -11.74 -15.22 8.04
C LEU A 9 -11.88 -14.47 6.70
N LYS A 10 -12.77 -14.95 5.82
CA LYS A 10 -13.08 -14.24 4.57
C LYS A 10 -13.70 -12.88 4.85
N ARG A 11 -14.66 -12.79 5.78
CA ARG A 11 -15.27 -11.53 6.20
C ARG A 11 -14.23 -10.58 6.76
N GLN A 12 -13.43 -11.02 7.72
CA GLN A 12 -12.34 -10.23 8.32
C GLN A 12 -11.35 -9.72 7.29
N ARG A 13 -10.96 -10.55 6.32
CA ARG A 13 -10.10 -10.13 5.21
C ARG A 13 -10.75 -9.04 4.36
N ASP A 14 -12.03 -9.22 4.03
CA ASP A 14 -12.76 -8.27 3.18
C ASP A 14 -12.96 -6.93 3.91
N GLU A 15 -13.26 -6.95 5.20
CA GLU A 15 -13.32 -5.76 6.07
C GLU A 15 -11.96 -5.09 6.21
N PHE A 16 -10.90 -5.85 6.49
CA PHE A 16 -9.55 -5.31 6.55
C PHE A 16 -9.14 -4.62 5.24
N ALA A 17 -9.48 -5.21 4.09
CA ALA A 17 -9.18 -4.62 2.79
C ALA A 17 -9.90 -3.28 2.59
N GLN A 18 -11.14 -3.15 3.07
CA GLN A 18 -11.87 -1.88 3.05
C GLN A 18 -11.21 -0.87 3.99
N THR A 19 -10.97 -1.23 5.25
CA THR A 19 -10.34 -0.39 6.27
C THR A 19 -8.98 0.11 5.77
N LEU A 20 -8.12 -0.78 5.26
CA LEU A 20 -6.83 -0.42 4.68
C LEU A 20 -6.97 0.59 3.54
N ARG A 21 -7.89 0.35 2.59
CA ARG A 21 -8.11 1.26 1.45
C ARG A 21 -8.49 2.65 1.93
N GLU A 22 -9.40 2.75 2.88
CA GLU A 22 -9.84 4.04 3.40
C GLU A 22 -8.72 4.74 4.19
N GLY A 23 -7.94 3.99 4.98
CA GLY A 23 -6.75 4.49 5.68
C GLY A 23 -5.74 5.08 4.71
N LEU A 24 -5.42 4.36 3.63
CA LEU A 24 -4.54 4.88 2.56
C LEU A 24 -5.05 6.18 1.95
N ILE A 25 -6.33 6.25 1.62
CA ILE A 25 -6.91 7.49 1.07
C ILE A 25 -6.77 8.63 2.08
N ARG A 26 -7.12 8.42 3.35
CA ARG A 26 -7.01 9.47 4.38
C ARG A 26 -5.57 9.92 4.60
N SER A 27 -4.64 8.99 4.74
CA SER A 27 -3.22 9.27 5.01
C SER A 27 -2.53 9.97 3.84
N TYR A 28 -2.86 9.62 2.59
CA TYR A 28 -2.15 10.13 1.41
C TYR A 28 -2.95 11.15 0.57
N ALA A 29 -4.24 11.39 0.85
CA ALA A 29 -5.04 12.37 0.11
C ALA A 29 -4.44 13.77 0.17
N LYS A 30 -3.90 14.20 1.32
CA LYS A 30 -3.21 15.48 1.45
C LYS A 30 -1.98 15.57 0.54
N GLY A 31 -1.17 14.51 0.47
CA GLY A 31 -0.04 14.42 -0.44
C GLY A 31 -0.50 14.53 -1.89
N LEU A 32 -1.50 13.75 -2.31
CA LEU A 32 -2.07 13.80 -3.66
C LEU A 32 -2.57 15.20 -4.03
N LEU A 33 -3.20 15.93 -3.10
CA LEU A 33 -3.64 17.31 -3.31
C LEU A 33 -2.45 18.28 -3.45
N ALA A 34 -1.39 18.10 -2.66
CA ALA A 34 -0.17 18.90 -2.78
C ALA A 34 0.55 18.69 -4.12
N PHE A 35 0.39 17.52 -4.76
CA PHE A 35 0.89 17.23 -6.10
C PHE A 35 -0.13 17.54 -7.21
N GLY A 36 -1.24 18.23 -6.91
CA GLY A 36 -2.29 18.61 -7.86
C GLY A 36 -1.79 19.63 -8.89
N GLY A 37 -1.02 19.17 -9.88
CA GLY A 37 -0.34 20.00 -10.88
C GLY A 37 1.09 19.58 -11.18
N ALA A 38 1.65 18.64 -10.42
CA ALA A 38 2.96 18.07 -10.65
C ALA A 38 3.04 17.40 -12.02
N GLU A 39 4.13 17.64 -12.75
CA GLU A 39 4.42 16.86 -13.95
C GLU A 39 4.75 15.42 -13.54
N MET A 40 4.16 14.46 -14.24
CA MET A 40 4.37 13.03 -13.97
C MET A 40 4.82 12.33 -15.24
N VAL A 41 5.98 11.69 -15.19
CA VAL A 41 6.60 11.04 -16.36
C VAL A 41 6.83 9.57 -16.06
N VAL A 42 6.20 8.68 -16.83
CA VAL A 42 6.51 7.25 -16.80
C VAL A 42 7.84 7.03 -17.54
N LYS A 43 8.86 6.58 -16.81
CA LYS A 43 10.21 6.35 -17.35
C LYS A 43 10.33 5.03 -18.10
N GLY A 44 9.57 4.03 -17.70
CA GLY A 44 9.60 2.73 -18.38
C GLY A 44 9.01 1.60 -17.55
N VAL A 45 9.01 0.43 -18.19
CA VAL A 45 8.55 -0.84 -17.62
C VAL A 45 9.70 -1.84 -17.67
N GLU A 46 9.93 -2.51 -16.56
CA GLU A 46 10.97 -3.52 -16.41
C GLU A 46 10.31 -4.85 -16.05
N ALA A 47 10.42 -5.86 -16.91
CA ALA A 47 9.96 -7.20 -16.57
C ALA A 47 10.85 -7.81 -15.48
N SER A 48 10.25 -8.58 -14.56
CA SER A 48 11.01 -9.33 -13.57
C SER A 48 11.78 -10.46 -14.26
N PRO A 49 13.08 -10.63 -13.93
CA PRO A 49 13.85 -11.76 -14.45
C PRO A 49 13.33 -13.12 -13.93
N GLN A 50 12.57 -13.13 -12.83
CA GLN A 50 11.99 -14.34 -12.25
C GLN A 50 10.67 -14.75 -12.92
N SER A 51 9.95 -13.83 -13.56
CA SER A 51 8.66 -14.12 -14.19
C SER A 51 8.20 -13.03 -15.14
N ALA A 52 7.80 -13.40 -16.35
CA ALA A 52 7.15 -12.50 -17.31
C ALA A 52 5.78 -11.97 -16.82
N ARG A 53 5.24 -12.53 -15.73
CA ARG A 53 3.98 -12.10 -15.11
C ARG A 53 4.18 -11.10 -13.97
N ILE A 54 5.41 -10.65 -13.76
CA ILE A 54 5.77 -9.64 -12.77
C ILE A 54 6.55 -8.55 -13.51
N ALA A 55 6.25 -7.29 -13.22
CA ALA A 55 6.93 -6.15 -13.82
C ALA A 55 7.00 -4.99 -12.81
N SER A 56 7.99 -4.12 -12.98
CA SER A 56 8.05 -2.83 -12.30
C SER A 56 7.76 -1.71 -13.30
N VAL A 57 6.97 -0.72 -12.90
CA VAL A 57 6.80 0.53 -13.65
C VAL A 57 7.42 1.64 -12.84
N THR A 58 8.29 2.44 -13.45
CA THR A 58 8.94 3.59 -12.79
C THR A 58 8.29 4.88 -13.29
N GLN A 59 7.83 5.71 -12.36
CA GLN A 59 7.31 7.05 -12.61
C GLN A 59 8.16 8.07 -11.85
N LEU A 60 8.40 9.23 -12.46
CA LEU A 60 8.93 10.41 -11.80
C LEU A 60 7.80 11.40 -11.60
N VAL A 61 7.73 12.00 -10.42
CA VAL A 61 6.79 13.07 -10.06
C VAL A 61 7.61 14.30 -9.74
N TYR A 62 7.47 15.34 -10.56
CA TYR A 62 8.17 16.60 -10.42
C TYR A 62 7.32 17.52 -9.53
N GLY A 63 7.71 17.63 -8.26
CA GLY A 63 7.07 18.49 -7.27
C GLY A 63 7.59 19.93 -7.30
N GLU A 64 7.23 20.70 -6.29
CA GLU A 64 7.70 22.08 -6.13
C GLU A 64 9.21 22.13 -5.76
N ALA A 65 9.83 23.28 -6.04
CA ALA A 65 11.24 23.57 -5.73
C ALA A 65 12.23 22.53 -6.31
N ASP A 66 11.98 22.11 -7.56
CA ASP A 66 12.80 21.17 -8.33
C ASP A 66 12.98 19.77 -7.69
N ARG A 67 12.15 19.43 -6.71
CA ARG A 67 12.16 18.08 -6.12
C ARG A 67 11.52 17.08 -7.07
N VAL A 68 12.23 15.98 -7.31
CA VAL A 68 11.75 14.87 -8.14
C VAL A 68 11.60 13.65 -7.25
N TYR A 69 10.40 13.08 -7.22
CA TYR A 69 10.11 11.85 -6.51
C TYR A 69 10.03 10.68 -7.48
N THR A 70 10.67 9.56 -7.14
CA THR A 70 10.62 8.31 -7.90
C THR A 70 9.62 7.37 -7.26
N ILE A 71 8.64 6.94 -8.05
CA ILE A 71 7.65 5.94 -7.66
C ILE A 71 7.85 4.69 -8.49
N ARG A 72 8.02 3.55 -7.82
CA ARG A 72 8.12 2.23 -8.43
C ARG A 72 6.90 1.39 -8.08
N TYR A 73 6.11 1.10 -9.09
CA TYR A 73 4.93 0.23 -9.00
C TYR A 73 5.35 -1.22 -9.26
N GLN A 74 5.15 -2.10 -8.29
CA GLN A 74 5.33 -3.54 -8.51
C GLN A 74 4.00 -4.14 -8.98
N MET A 75 3.98 -4.61 -10.22
CA MET A 75 2.80 -5.11 -10.92
C MET A 75 2.84 -6.63 -11.02
N GLY A 76 1.67 -7.26 -11.02
CA GLY A 76 1.56 -8.67 -11.35
C GLY A 76 0.35 -9.00 -12.21
N GLN A 77 0.53 -9.92 -13.16
CA GLN A 77 -0.49 -10.34 -14.10
C GLN A 77 -1.35 -11.48 -13.53
N TYR A 78 -2.67 -11.31 -13.60
CA TYR A 78 -3.65 -12.28 -13.15
C TYR A 78 -3.98 -13.31 -14.24
N LYS A 79 -4.74 -14.35 -13.89
CA LYS A 79 -5.08 -15.44 -14.84
C LYS A 79 -5.94 -14.96 -16.02
N ASP A 80 -6.67 -13.87 -15.83
CA ASP A 80 -7.46 -13.18 -16.84
C ASP A 80 -6.60 -12.29 -17.77
N GLY A 81 -5.27 -12.29 -17.60
CA GLY A 81 -4.35 -11.46 -18.36
C GLY A 81 -4.23 -10.01 -17.85
N SER A 82 -5.05 -9.58 -16.89
CA SER A 82 -5.02 -8.22 -16.34
C SER A 82 -3.79 -7.99 -15.46
N TRP A 83 -3.13 -6.84 -15.62
CA TRP A 83 -2.08 -6.39 -14.71
C TRP A 83 -2.70 -5.58 -13.57
N ARG A 84 -2.30 -5.88 -12.33
CA ARG A 84 -2.74 -5.11 -11.17
C ARG A 84 -1.57 -4.76 -10.28
N LEU A 85 -1.67 -3.62 -9.63
CA LEU A 85 -0.73 -3.16 -8.63
C LEU A 85 -0.70 -4.15 -7.45
N ARG A 86 0.49 -4.52 -7.00
CA ARG A 86 0.70 -5.36 -5.82
C ARG A 86 1.39 -4.62 -4.69
N ASN A 87 2.27 -3.70 -5.04
CA ASN A 87 3.03 -2.93 -4.06
C ASN A 87 3.52 -1.61 -4.68
N LEU A 88 3.80 -0.64 -3.82
CA LEU A 88 4.31 0.67 -4.18
C LEU A 88 5.57 0.93 -3.37
N ILE A 89 6.61 1.41 -4.06
CA ILE A 89 7.83 1.90 -3.44
C ILE A 89 7.97 3.36 -3.85
N ILE A 90 8.08 4.26 -2.88
CA ILE A 90 8.26 5.70 -3.10
C ILE A 90 9.65 6.03 -2.57
N GLU A 91 10.55 6.49 -3.43
CA GLU A 91 11.98 6.61 -3.11
C GLU A 91 12.54 5.29 -2.56
N THR A 92 12.88 5.26 -1.27
CA THR A 92 13.37 4.09 -0.54
C THR A 92 12.29 3.43 0.32
N ILE A 93 11.10 4.01 0.39
CA ILE A 93 10.00 3.61 1.27
C ILE A 93 9.16 2.53 0.59
N ASN A 94 9.20 1.31 1.12
CA ASN A 94 8.43 0.16 0.64
C ASN A 94 7.11 0.00 1.42
N LEU A 95 5.99 0.47 0.85
CA LEU A 95 4.72 0.54 1.57
C LEU A 95 4.18 -0.83 1.98
N GLY A 96 4.28 -1.83 1.11
CA GLY A 96 3.79 -3.18 1.40
C GLY A 96 4.56 -3.88 2.51
N GLU A 97 5.84 -3.55 2.69
CA GLU A 97 6.66 -4.04 3.81
C GLU A 97 6.28 -3.34 5.11
N ILE A 98 6.14 -2.01 5.08
CA ILE A 98 5.72 -1.21 6.24
C ILE A 98 4.38 -1.71 6.77
N TYR A 99 3.35 -1.79 5.93
CA TYR A 99 2.02 -2.23 6.40
C TYR A 99 2.02 -3.68 6.87
N ARG A 100 2.82 -4.56 6.27
CA ARG A 100 2.96 -5.93 6.77
C ARG A 100 3.52 -5.92 8.20
N ASN A 101 4.58 -5.15 8.44
CA ASN A 101 5.22 -5.08 9.74
C ASN A 101 4.27 -4.47 10.78
N GLN A 102 3.53 -3.41 10.42
CA GLN A 102 2.53 -2.82 11.31
C GLN A 102 1.39 -3.77 11.63
N PHE A 103 0.90 -4.52 10.63
CA PHE A 103 -0.13 -5.52 10.89
C PHE A 103 0.35 -6.59 11.86
N VAL A 104 1.59 -7.07 11.71
CA VAL A 104 2.18 -8.07 12.61
C VAL A 104 2.36 -7.50 14.02
N ALA A 105 2.82 -6.27 14.16
CA ALA A 105 2.96 -5.60 15.45
C ALA A 105 1.61 -5.45 16.15
N LEU A 106 0.61 -4.90 15.45
CA LEU A 106 -0.72 -4.69 15.98
C LEU A 106 -1.42 -6.02 16.32
N ALA A 107 -1.26 -7.05 15.50
CA ALA A 107 -1.79 -8.39 15.79
C ALA A 107 -1.16 -9.00 17.04
N LYS A 108 0.14 -8.79 17.26
CA LYS A 108 0.82 -9.26 18.48
C LYS A 108 0.27 -8.54 19.72
N ASP A 109 0.11 -7.22 19.65
CA ASP A 109 -0.39 -6.41 20.77
C ASP A 109 -1.88 -6.70 21.06
N ALA A 110 -2.64 -7.04 20.02
CA ALA A 110 -4.03 -7.48 20.10
C ALA A 110 -4.20 -8.96 20.49
N ASN A 111 -3.12 -9.68 20.85
CA ASN A 111 -3.16 -11.11 21.17
C ASN A 111 -3.85 -11.97 20.08
N GLU A 112 -3.51 -11.67 18.81
CA GLU A 112 -4.05 -12.28 17.59
C GLU A 112 -5.54 -12.04 17.34
N ASP A 113 -6.19 -11.12 18.06
CA ASP A 113 -7.57 -10.71 17.80
C ASP A 113 -7.66 -9.84 16.53
N LEU A 114 -8.05 -10.47 15.42
CA LEU A 114 -8.19 -9.80 14.12
C LEU A 114 -9.30 -8.74 14.09
N GLU A 115 -10.35 -8.84 14.92
CA GLU A 115 -11.37 -7.80 14.99
C GLU A 115 -10.77 -6.52 15.59
N LEU A 116 -9.98 -6.68 16.66
CA LEU A 116 -9.30 -5.56 17.31
C LEU A 116 -8.27 -4.92 16.37
N VAL A 117 -7.48 -5.74 15.65
CA VAL A 117 -6.53 -5.25 14.63
C VAL A 117 -7.25 -4.42 13.56
N ILE A 118 -8.37 -4.91 13.02
CA ILE A 118 -9.14 -4.20 12.00
C ILE A 118 -9.69 -2.88 12.55
N ALA A 119 -10.20 -2.88 13.78
CA ALA A 119 -10.75 -1.69 14.42
C ALA A 119 -9.69 -0.59 14.66
N GLN A 120 -8.47 -0.98 15.05
CA GLN A 120 -7.39 -0.05 15.37
C GLN A 120 -6.57 0.40 14.15
N TRP A 121 -6.62 -0.35 13.05
CA TRP A 121 -5.74 -0.16 11.88
C TRP A 121 -5.63 1.28 11.37
N ASN A 122 -6.77 1.98 11.22
CA ASN A 122 -6.78 3.32 10.64
C ASN A 122 -6.07 4.36 11.50
N GLU A 123 -6.17 4.24 12.82
CA GLU A 123 -5.51 5.13 13.78
C GLU A 123 -3.99 4.96 13.66
N THR A 124 -3.51 3.70 13.75
CA THR A 124 -2.09 3.35 13.62
C THR A 124 -1.47 3.85 12.30
N ILE A 125 -2.17 3.69 11.18
CA ILE A 125 -1.66 4.14 9.86
C ILE A 125 -1.71 5.67 9.71
N SER A 126 -2.68 6.35 10.35
CA SER A 126 -2.76 7.81 10.29
C SER A 126 -1.60 8.45 11.05
N GLU A 127 -1.32 7.98 12.27
CA GLU A 127 -0.20 8.47 13.09
C GLU A 127 1.15 8.31 12.37
N GLN A 128 1.39 7.15 11.77
CA GLN A 128 2.64 6.90 11.04
C GLN A 128 2.76 7.74 9.77
N ALA A 129 1.66 7.97 9.05
CA ALA A 129 1.70 8.84 7.88
C ALA A 129 2.01 10.29 8.25
N GLU A 130 1.54 10.76 9.41
CA GLU A 130 1.91 12.07 9.93
C GLU A 130 3.39 12.15 10.33
N GLU A 131 3.95 11.08 10.91
CA GLU A 131 5.39 11.01 11.23
C GLU A 131 6.25 11.09 9.96
N LEU A 132 5.93 10.29 8.94
CA LEU A 132 6.62 10.30 7.64
C LEU A 132 6.50 11.63 6.88
N ALA A 133 5.49 12.45 7.19
CA ALA A 133 5.29 13.76 6.57
C ALA A 133 6.00 14.90 7.32
N ARG A 134 6.48 14.66 8.55
CA ARG A 134 7.22 15.63 9.36
C ARG A 134 8.72 15.59 9.09
N ASP A 135 9.23 14.46 8.60
CA ASP A 135 10.62 14.23 8.21
C ASP A 135 10.88 14.59 6.73
#